data_AF-A0A1M2VRL9-F1
#
_entry.id   AF-A0A1M2VRL9-F1
#
_cell.length_a   1.000
_cell.length_b   1.000
_cell.length_c   1.000
_cell.angle_alpha   90.00
_cell.angle_beta   90.00
_cell.angle_gamma   90.00
#
_symmetry.space_group_name_H-M   'P 1'
#
loop_
_entity.id
_entity.type
_entity.pdbx_description
1 polymer ?
#
loop_
_entity_poly.entity_id
_entity_poly.type
_entity_poly.pdbx_seq_one_letter_code
_entity_poly.pdbx_strand_id
1 'polypeptide(L)'
;MTLFMCVPEITTTPALLSPLLAQLSASPLAQPTTFVLLQNGIGIEDDLQAALAKIDALSVVVSGCCWVDTTALDGGRKIAQHGSERLVLGYHRPPGDSSNHDEQTGRRSLNALCDLFRAAGGNVEAAPDVDIARWRKVLWNASFSTLCTLMRAHVGEVLALETSRAALKDIMFEVLAVARASLPPSKEAEEVLNDKVADEIIEHENAQSVFRPSMLVDLDHGRPMEVEAIVGGVLRKARAKNVPTPKLDLIYAGLSVMQSKLINSA
;
A
#
# COMPACT_ATOMS: atom_id res chain seq x y z
N MET A 1 10.50 -15.78 10.27
CA MET A 1 10.80 -14.69 9.31
C MET A 1 9.60 -13.77 9.32
N THR A 2 9.67 -12.64 10.03
CA THR A 2 8.55 -11.70 10.13
C THR A 2 8.50 -10.93 8.82
N LEU A 3 7.61 -11.29 7.90
CA LEU A 3 7.17 -10.37 6.86
C LEU A 3 6.55 -9.19 7.61
N PHE A 4 7.25 -8.06 7.63
CA PHE A 4 6.81 -6.87 8.36
C PHE A 4 5.65 -6.24 7.60
N MET A 5 4.44 -6.66 7.94
CA MET A 5 3.23 -5.95 7.52
C MET A 5 3.26 -4.51 8.02
N CYS A 6 2.60 -3.59 7.31
CA CYS A 6 2.47 -2.22 7.78
C CYS A 6 1.34 -2.13 8.81
N VAL A 7 1.70 -2.33 10.08
CA VAL A 7 0.79 -2.17 11.23
C VAL A 7 1.37 -1.07 12.15
N PRO A 8 1.20 0.21 11.79
CA PRO A 8 1.79 1.33 12.51
C PRO A 8 1.35 1.42 13.99
N GLU A 9 0.23 0.81 14.35
CA GLU A 9 -0.23 0.70 15.74
C GLU A 9 0.70 -0.15 16.63
N ILE A 10 1.49 -1.05 16.03
CA ILE A 10 2.46 -1.90 16.73
C ILE A 10 3.87 -1.36 16.55
N THR A 11 4.24 -1.02 15.32
CA THR A 11 5.56 -0.50 15.00
C THR A 11 5.49 0.34 13.74
N THR A 12 5.92 1.59 13.86
CA THR A 12 6.04 2.49 12.71
C THR A 12 7.32 2.19 11.93
N THR A 13 7.35 2.53 10.65
CA THR A 13 8.54 2.36 9.81
C THR A 13 9.80 3.04 10.41
N PRO A 14 9.75 4.28 10.94
CA PRO A 14 10.89 4.86 11.63
C PRO A 14 11.33 4.11 12.88
N ALA A 15 10.40 3.57 13.66
CA ALA A 15 10.74 2.81 14.87
C ALA A 15 11.50 1.52 14.51
N LEU A 16 11.02 0.80 13.48
CA LEU A 16 11.69 -0.39 12.95
C LEU A 16 13.10 -0.09 12.44
N LEU A 17 13.28 1.06 11.77
CA LEU A 17 14.54 1.49 11.19
C LEU A 17 15.42 2.31 12.16
N SER A 18 15.02 2.46 13.42
CA SER A 18 15.69 3.35 14.37
C SER A 18 17.20 3.11 14.53
N PRO A 19 17.74 1.86 14.51
CA PRO A 19 19.20 1.67 14.57
C PRO A 19 19.92 2.23 13.35
N LEU A 20 19.33 2.06 12.16
CA LEU A 20 19.88 2.59 10.90
C LEU A 20 19.78 4.11 10.85
N LEU A 21 18.64 4.67 11.26
CA LEU A 21 18.44 6.12 11.31
C LEU A 21 19.42 6.80 12.29
N ALA A 22 19.64 6.19 13.46
CA ALA A 22 20.63 6.67 14.42
C ALA A 22 22.06 6.62 13.85
N GLN A 23 22.41 5.54 13.13
CA GLN A 23 23.71 5.42 12.47
C GLN A 23 23.90 6.51 11.40
N LEU A 24 22.90 6.75 10.56
CA LEU A 24 22.95 7.80 9.53
C LEU A 24 23.08 9.19 10.14
N SER A 25 22.41 9.45 11.27
CA SER A 25 22.53 10.71 11.98
C SER A 25 23.90 10.92 12.62
N ALA A 26 24.54 9.86 13.10
CA ALA A 26 25.85 9.94 13.75
C ALA A 26 27.01 9.96 12.73
N SER A 27 26.87 9.27 11.61
CA SER A 27 27.88 9.14 10.56
C SER A 27 27.21 9.11 9.19
N PRO A 28 26.88 10.28 8.62
CA PRO A 28 26.30 10.35 7.28
C PRO A 28 27.22 9.72 6.22
N LEU A 29 26.64 8.96 5.31
CA LEU A 29 27.36 8.38 4.17
C LEU A 29 27.57 9.44 3.09
N ALA A 30 28.68 9.33 2.35
CA ALA A 30 28.95 10.20 1.20
C ALA A 30 28.00 9.94 0.01
N GLN A 31 27.47 8.72 -0.08
CA GLN A 31 26.49 8.32 -1.10
C GLN A 31 25.08 8.30 -0.49
N PRO A 32 24.04 8.55 -1.30
CA PRO A 32 22.66 8.53 -0.83
C PRO A 32 22.28 7.15 -0.27
N THR A 33 21.60 7.13 0.87
CA THR A 33 20.95 5.90 1.36
C THR A 33 19.56 5.77 0.74
N THR A 34 19.29 4.66 0.07
CA THR A 34 17.97 4.40 -0.54
C THR A 34 17.13 3.49 0.34
N PHE A 35 15.98 4.00 0.77
CA PHE A 35 14.95 3.27 1.49
C PHE A 35 13.90 2.78 0.50
N VAL A 36 13.62 1.47 0.49
CA VAL A 36 12.65 0.86 -0.42
C VAL A 36 11.46 0.36 0.39
N LEU A 37 10.28 0.92 0.13
CA LEU A 37 9.04 0.57 0.85
C LEU A 37 8.09 -0.19 -0.08
N LEU A 38 7.80 -1.44 0.27
CA LEU A 38 6.95 -2.35 -0.52
C LEU A 38 5.61 -2.66 0.15
N GLN A 39 5.34 -2.06 1.31
CA GLN A 39 4.13 -2.36 2.07
C GLN A 39 2.84 -1.90 1.34
N ASN A 40 1.71 -2.50 1.73
CA ASN A 40 0.39 -2.09 1.25
C ASN A 40 -0.05 -0.78 1.92
N GLY A 41 -0.92 -0.03 1.24
CA GLY A 41 -1.59 1.14 1.80
C GLY A 41 -1.18 2.47 1.18
N ILE A 42 -1.72 3.56 1.75
CA ILE A 42 -1.52 4.95 1.33
C ILE A 42 -0.82 5.74 2.44
N GLY A 43 0.22 6.50 2.06
CA GLY A 43 0.99 7.34 2.99
C GLY A 43 1.89 6.52 3.92
N ILE A 44 2.33 5.34 3.49
CA ILE A 44 3.27 4.49 4.27
C ILE A 44 4.66 5.12 4.34
N GLU A 45 4.94 6.06 3.44
CA GLU A 45 6.18 6.82 3.32
C GLU A 45 6.23 8.01 4.28
N ASP A 46 5.07 8.55 4.66
CA ASP A 46 4.93 9.84 5.35
C ASP A 46 5.75 9.89 6.66
N ASP A 47 5.66 8.86 7.50
CA ASP A 47 6.38 8.78 8.78
C ASP A 47 7.91 8.67 8.59
N LEU A 48 8.34 7.88 7.59
CA LEU A 48 9.77 7.72 7.29
C LEU A 48 10.35 9.02 6.75
N GLN A 49 9.64 9.69 5.84
CA GLN A 49 10.07 11.00 5.34
C GLN A 49 10.15 12.04 6.46
N ALA A 50 9.18 12.07 7.38
CA ALA A 50 9.20 12.98 8.52
C ALA A 50 10.38 12.70 9.48
N ALA A 51 10.81 11.44 9.60
CA ALA A 51 12.00 11.09 10.37
C ALA A 51 13.30 11.47 9.64
N LEU A 52 13.38 11.20 8.34
CA LEU A 52 14.55 11.53 7.51
C LEU A 52 14.77 13.04 7.37
N ALA A 53 13.70 13.84 7.35
CA ALA A 53 13.79 15.31 7.32
C ALA A 53 14.51 15.91 8.54
N LYS A 54 14.68 15.13 9.62
CA LYS A 54 15.39 15.55 10.84
C LYS A 54 16.87 15.12 10.84
N ILE A 55 17.31 14.40 9.82
CA ILE A 55 18.66 13.85 9.70
C ILE A 55 19.38 14.58 8.57
N ASP A 56 20.57 15.11 8.86
CA ASP A 56 21.45 15.72 7.86
C ASP A 56 22.21 14.64 7.07
N ALA A 57 21.47 13.82 6.33
CA ALA A 57 22.01 12.76 5.50
C ALA A 57 21.22 12.63 4.19
N LEU A 58 21.94 12.51 3.07
CA LEU A 58 21.32 12.35 1.76
C LEU A 58 20.57 11.01 1.69
N SER A 59 19.24 11.09 1.54
CA SER A 59 18.35 9.94 1.57
C SER A 59 17.36 9.97 0.42
N VAL A 60 17.08 8.78 -0.13
CA VAL A 60 16.10 8.57 -1.21
C VAL A 60 15.04 7.60 -0.71
N VAL A 61 13.76 7.91 -0.96
CA VAL A 61 12.66 6.97 -0.74
C VAL A 61 12.17 6.47 -2.10
N VAL A 62 12.28 5.18 -2.32
CA VAL A 62 11.64 4.47 -3.43
C VAL A 62 10.44 3.75 -2.86
N SER A 63 9.27 4.05 -3.41
CA SER A 63 8.02 3.42 -3.06
C SER A 63 7.71 2.33 -4.08
N GLY A 64 7.04 1.26 -3.64
CA GLY A 64 6.76 0.10 -4.48
C GLY A 64 5.39 -0.51 -4.25
N CYS A 65 4.79 -0.94 -5.36
CA CYS A 65 3.54 -1.67 -5.40
C CYS A 65 3.81 -3.09 -5.92
N CYS A 66 3.67 -4.07 -5.02
CA CYS A 66 3.76 -5.49 -5.37
C CYS A 66 2.37 -6.08 -5.56
N TRP A 67 2.07 -6.62 -6.75
CA TRP A 67 0.96 -7.55 -6.97
C TRP A 67 1.55 -8.95 -6.97
N VAL A 68 1.27 -9.70 -5.90
CA VAL A 68 1.82 -11.02 -5.69
C VAL A 68 0.83 -11.85 -4.89
N ASP A 69 0.54 -13.06 -5.36
CA ASP A 69 -0.18 -14.08 -4.59
C ASP A 69 0.85 -15.02 -3.97
N THR A 70 1.32 -14.63 -2.78
CA THR A 70 2.26 -15.44 -1.99
C THR A 70 1.75 -15.68 -0.59
N THR A 71 1.94 -16.92 -0.13
CA THR A 71 1.70 -17.29 1.25
C THR A 71 2.99 -17.84 1.85
N ALA A 72 3.39 -17.27 2.98
CA ALA A 72 4.46 -17.82 3.78
C ALA A 72 3.96 -19.08 4.51
N LEU A 73 4.60 -20.21 4.24
CA LEU A 73 4.34 -21.49 4.86
C LEU A 73 5.47 -21.84 5.82
N ASP A 74 5.18 -22.74 6.76
CA ASP A 74 6.18 -23.30 7.67
C ASP A 74 7.02 -22.23 8.41
N GLY A 75 6.35 -21.24 9.00
CA GLY A 75 6.99 -20.13 9.70
C GLY A 75 7.81 -19.18 8.82
N GLY A 76 7.58 -19.21 7.50
CA GLY A 76 8.30 -18.44 6.50
C GLY A 76 9.52 -19.16 5.92
N ARG A 77 9.74 -20.45 6.22
CA ARG A 77 10.80 -21.26 5.61
C ARG A 77 10.47 -21.69 4.18
N LYS A 78 9.18 -21.69 3.82
CA LYS A 78 8.70 -22.00 2.47
C LYS A 78 7.78 -20.89 2.01
N ILE A 79 7.91 -20.50 0.75
CA ILE A 79 6.97 -19.59 0.07
C ILE A 79 6.18 -20.41 -0.94
N ALA A 80 4.85 -20.36 -0.86
CA ALA A 80 3.99 -20.78 -1.93
C ALA A 80 3.61 -19.55 -2.73
N GLN A 81 3.90 -19.55 -4.04
CA GLN A 81 3.53 -18.50 -4.96
C GLN A 81 2.59 -19.07 -6.02
N HIS A 82 1.53 -18.33 -6.32
CA HIS A 82 0.61 -18.64 -7.40
C HIS A 82 0.49 -17.44 -8.34
N GLY A 83 0.16 -17.71 -9.61
CA GLY A 83 -0.02 -16.66 -10.62
C GLY A 83 1.27 -15.91 -10.96
N SER A 84 1.11 -14.81 -11.68
CA SER A 84 2.20 -13.92 -12.08
C SER A 84 2.42 -12.81 -11.06
N GLU A 85 3.67 -12.43 -10.82
CA GLU A 85 4.01 -11.22 -10.08
C GLU A 85 4.11 -9.97 -10.97
N ARG A 86 3.81 -8.82 -10.38
CA ARG A 86 4.13 -7.51 -10.94
C ARG A 86 4.68 -6.60 -9.85
N LEU A 87 5.86 -6.03 -10.08
CA LEU A 87 6.45 -5.02 -9.22
C LEU A 87 6.52 -3.69 -9.96
N VAL A 88 5.90 -2.66 -9.40
CA VAL A 88 6.03 -1.29 -9.86
C VAL A 88 6.77 -0.50 -8.80
N LEU A 89 7.89 0.13 -9.14
CA LEU A 89 8.69 0.98 -8.27
C LEU A 89 8.70 2.41 -8.80
N GLY A 90 8.73 3.39 -7.91
CA GLY A 90 9.04 4.76 -8.32
C GLY A 90 9.66 5.57 -7.20
N TYR A 91 10.37 6.62 -7.60
CA TYR A 91 10.92 7.59 -6.67
C TYR A 91 9.74 8.35 -6.04
N HIS A 92 9.58 8.24 -4.73
CA HIS A 92 8.51 8.92 -4.03
C HIS A 92 9.02 10.28 -3.54
N ARG A 93 8.49 11.34 -4.16
CA ARG A 93 8.91 12.72 -3.87
C ARG A 93 8.41 13.13 -2.49
N PRO A 94 9.26 13.71 -1.63
CA PRO A 94 8.81 14.27 -0.37
C PRO A 94 7.86 15.45 -0.59
N PRO A 95 6.91 15.69 0.33
CA PRO A 95 6.03 16.83 0.26
C PRO A 95 6.80 18.14 0.46
N GLY A 96 6.55 19.11 -0.43
CA GLY A 96 7.15 20.45 -0.38
C GLY A 96 8.48 20.58 -1.12
N ASP A 97 8.93 21.83 -1.26
CA ASP A 97 10.17 22.20 -1.97
C ASP A 97 11.34 22.13 -0.98
N SER A 98 11.78 20.91 -0.68
CA SER A 98 12.82 20.66 0.32
C SER A 98 14.19 20.64 -0.36
N SER A 99 15.07 21.55 0.06
CA SER A 99 16.39 21.83 -0.54
C SER A 99 17.40 20.68 -0.51
N ASN A 100 17.09 19.59 0.20
CA ASN A 100 17.97 18.42 0.34
C ASN A 100 17.65 17.29 -0.65
N HIS A 101 16.75 17.51 -1.61
CA HIS A 101 16.33 16.48 -2.55
C HIS A 101 16.75 16.79 -3.99
N ASP A 102 17.63 15.93 -4.50
CA ASP A 102 18.00 15.92 -5.91
C ASP A 102 17.15 14.87 -6.65
N GLU A 103 16.19 15.35 -7.45
CA GLU A 103 15.36 14.48 -8.31
C GLU A 103 16.21 13.60 -9.22
N GLN A 104 17.36 14.08 -9.68
CA GLN A 104 18.29 13.29 -10.49
C GLN A 104 18.87 12.12 -9.68
N THR A 105 19.24 12.36 -8.41
CA THR A 105 19.69 11.30 -7.50
C THR A 105 18.59 10.29 -7.19
N GLY A 106 17.35 10.76 -6.96
CA GLY A 106 16.19 9.88 -6.77
C GLY A 106 15.97 8.94 -7.96
N ARG A 107 15.97 9.49 -9.17
CA ARG A 107 15.83 8.72 -10.43
C ARG A 107 17.00 7.77 -10.68
N ARG A 108 18.24 8.18 -10.42
CA ARG A 108 19.42 7.30 -10.51
C ARG A 108 19.29 6.10 -9.57
N SER A 109 18.87 6.34 -8.34
CA SER A 109 18.71 5.28 -7.33
C SER A 109 17.59 4.30 -7.71
N LEU A 110 16.45 4.81 -8.22
CA LEU A 110 15.37 3.99 -8.76
C LEU A 110 15.87 3.11 -9.92
N ASN A 111 16.57 3.69 -10.89
CA ASN A 111 17.06 2.95 -12.05
C ASN A 111 18.05 1.85 -11.64
N ALA A 112 19.00 2.17 -10.76
CA ALA A 112 19.95 1.19 -10.24
C ALA A 112 19.24 0.02 -9.53
N LEU A 113 18.20 0.30 -8.74
CA LEU A 113 17.40 -0.73 -8.10
C LEU A 113 16.63 -1.59 -9.12
N CYS A 114 16.01 -0.97 -10.12
CA CYS A 114 15.32 -1.68 -11.19
C CYS A 114 16.28 -2.59 -11.97
N ASP A 115 17.49 -2.12 -12.27
CA ASP A 115 18.50 -2.91 -12.98
C ASP A 115 18.97 -4.11 -12.15
N LEU A 116 19.12 -3.94 -10.82
CA LEU A 116 19.41 -5.05 -9.90
C LEU A 116 18.30 -6.11 -9.92
N PHE A 117 17.03 -5.70 -9.85
CA PHE A 117 15.89 -6.62 -9.92
C PHE A 117 15.85 -7.39 -11.24
N ARG A 118 16.06 -6.70 -12.38
CA ARG A 118 16.09 -7.33 -13.71
C ARG A 118 17.27 -8.28 -13.87
N ALA A 119 18.45 -7.90 -13.38
CA ALA A 119 19.63 -8.77 -13.41
C ALA A 119 19.44 -10.05 -12.58
N ALA A 120 18.62 -9.98 -11.52
CA ALA A 120 18.22 -11.15 -10.73
C ALA A 120 17.08 -11.98 -11.36
N GLY A 121 16.59 -11.59 -12.56
CA GLY A 121 15.50 -12.28 -13.27
C GLY A 121 14.09 -11.82 -12.88
N GLY A 122 13.96 -10.77 -12.05
CA GLY A 122 12.66 -10.23 -11.64
C GLY A 122 12.05 -9.29 -12.68
N ASN A 123 10.71 -9.27 -12.73
CA ASN A 123 9.97 -8.32 -13.54
C ASN A 123 9.68 -7.03 -12.75
N VAL A 124 10.22 -5.89 -13.19
CA VAL A 124 10.04 -4.60 -12.52
C VAL A 124 9.82 -3.46 -13.51
N GLU A 125 8.81 -2.65 -13.19
CA GLU A 125 8.43 -1.45 -13.91
C GLU A 125 8.81 -0.22 -13.09
N ALA A 126 9.47 0.75 -13.73
CA ALA A 126 9.75 2.04 -13.12
C ALA A 126 8.61 3.01 -13.45
N ALA A 127 7.78 3.34 -12.47
CA ALA A 127 6.68 4.30 -12.62
C ALA A 127 7.20 5.75 -12.63
N PRO A 128 6.73 6.59 -13.57
CA PRO A 128 6.96 8.03 -13.52
C PRO A 128 6.36 8.68 -12.27
N ASP A 129 5.17 8.19 -11.88
CA ASP A 129 4.47 8.56 -10.65
C ASP A 129 3.92 7.30 -9.96
N VAL A 130 4.63 6.86 -8.91
CA VAL A 130 4.26 5.67 -8.15
C VAL A 130 2.97 5.85 -7.35
N ASP A 131 2.57 7.07 -7.05
CA ASP A 131 1.36 7.32 -6.26
C ASP A 131 0.11 6.96 -7.07
N ILE A 132 0.14 7.13 -8.40
CA ILE A 132 -0.92 6.66 -9.31
C ILE A 132 -1.05 5.13 -9.22
N ALA A 133 0.06 4.41 -9.33
CA ALA A 133 0.08 2.94 -9.21
C ALA A 133 -0.40 2.49 -7.82
N ARG A 134 -0.05 3.22 -6.76
CA ARG A 134 -0.47 2.96 -5.39
C ARG A 134 -1.97 3.15 -5.21
N TRP A 135 -2.55 4.23 -5.73
CA TRP A 135 -4.01 4.42 -5.72
C TRP A 135 -4.72 3.34 -6.53
N ARG A 136 -4.19 2.94 -7.69
CA ARG A 136 -4.75 1.85 -8.50
C ARG A 136 -4.76 0.52 -7.74
N LYS A 137 -3.69 0.23 -6.99
CA LYS A 137 -3.58 -0.97 -6.14
C LYS A 137 -4.52 -0.89 -4.93
N VAL A 138 -4.52 0.25 -4.24
CA VAL A 138 -5.33 0.46 -3.02
C VAL A 138 -6.81 0.50 -3.34
N LEU A 139 -7.20 0.87 -4.57
CA LEU A 139 -8.59 0.72 -5.01
C LEU A 139 -9.12 -0.70 -4.81
N TRP A 140 -8.32 -1.72 -5.11
CA TRP A 140 -8.69 -3.12 -4.84
C TRP A 140 -8.61 -3.43 -3.33
N ASN A 141 -7.51 -3.05 -2.66
CA ASN A 141 -7.34 -3.38 -1.23
C ASN A 141 -8.40 -2.73 -0.32
N ALA A 142 -8.68 -1.44 -0.50
CA ALA A 142 -9.64 -0.69 0.32
C ALA A 142 -11.11 -1.04 0.00
N SER A 143 -11.36 -1.81 -1.07
CA SER A 143 -12.68 -2.33 -1.43
C SER A 143 -12.80 -3.83 -1.18
N PHE A 144 -12.19 -4.68 -2.00
CA PHE A 144 -12.27 -6.13 -1.88
C PHE A 144 -11.70 -6.63 -0.55
N SER A 145 -10.46 -6.26 -0.22
CA SER A 145 -9.80 -6.81 0.98
C SER A 145 -10.56 -6.45 2.25
N THR A 146 -10.96 -5.20 2.39
CA THR A 146 -11.70 -4.71 3.56
C THR A 146 -13.13 -5.27 3.63
N LEU A 147 -13.86 -5.34 2.52
CA LEU A 147 -15.23 -5.84 2.49
C LEU A 147 -15.28 -7.35 2.73
N CYS A 148 -14.39 -8.12 2.09
CA CYS A 148 -14.21 -9.55 2.34
C CYS A 148 -13.89 -9.82 3.81
N THR A 149 -13.00 -9.01 4.40
CA THR A 149 -12.64 -9.10 5.83
C THR A 149 -13.84 -8.83 6.73
N LEU A 150 -14.59 -7.76 6.47
CA LEU A 150 -15.77 -7.38 7.25
C LEU A 150 -16.86 -8.46 7.18
N MET A 151 -17.07 -9.06 6.02
CA MET A 151 -18.07 -10.11 5.78
C MET A 151 -17.59 -11.51 6.15
N ARG A 152 -16.28 -11.70 6.39
CA ARG A 152 -15.62 -13.01 6.53
C ARG A 152 -15.87 -13.95 5.34
N ALA A 153 -15.93 -13.37 4.14
CA ALA A 153 -16.29 -14.04 2.90
C ALA A 153 -15.15 -13.93 1.88
N HIS A 154 -14.99 -14.93 1.02
CA HIS A 154 -14.01 -14.86 -0.08
C HIS A 154 -14.53 -14.03 -1.26
N VAL A 155 -13.65 -13.66 -2.20
CA VAL A 155 -13.98 -12.76 -3.32
C VAL A 155 -15.22 -13.21 -4.11
N GLY A 156 -15.31 -14.51 -4.44
CA GLY A 156 -16.46 -15.07 -5.15
C GLY A 156 -17.80 -14.89 -4.42
N GLU A 157 -17.85 -15.08 -3.10
CA GLU A 157 -19.06 -14.87 -2.30
C GLU A 157 -19.52 -13.42 -2.33
N VAL A 158 -18.58 -12.47 -2.23
CA VAL A 158 -18.86 -11.03 -2.34
C VAL A 158 -19.38 -10.66 -3.72
N LEU A 159 -18.90 -11.32 -4.78
CA LEU A 159 -19.36 -11.08 -6.15
C LEU A 159 -20.69 -11.77 -6.48
N ALA A 160 -21.02 -12.87 -5.79
CA ALA A 160 -22.20 -13.68 -6.11
C ALA A 160 -23.53 -12.97 -5.82
N LEU A 161 -23.56 -12.00 -4.90
CA LEU A 161 -24.75 -11.23 -4.56
C LEU A 161 -24.69 -9.82 -5.14
N GLU A 162 -25.79 -9.41 -5.77
CA GLU A 162 -25.91 -8.07 -6.35
C GLU A 162 -25.76 -6.97 -5.29
N THR A 163 -26.25 -7.21 -4.08
CA THR A 163 -26.18 -6.25 -2.96
C THR A 163 -24.74 -5.97 -2.52
N SER A 164 -23.90 -7.00 -2.39
CA SER A 164 -22.49 -6.84 -2.02
C SER A 164 -21.67 -6.32 -3.19
N ARG A 165 -21.99 -6.68 -4.44
CA ARG A 165 -21.36 -6.12 -5.64
C ARG A 165 -21.63 -4.62 -5.76
N ALA A 166 -22.86 -4.18 -5.52
CA ALA A 166 -23.22 -2.76 -5.50
C ALA A 166 -22.46 -2.01 -4.40
N ALA A 167 -22.41 -2.56 -3.18
CA ALA A 167 -21.65 -1.98 -2.09
C ALA A 167 -20.14 -1.86 -2.42
N LEU A 168 -19.56 -2.91 -3.00
CA LEU A 168 -18.17 -2.93 -3.45
C LEU A 168 -17.88 -1.80 -4.45
N LYS A 169 -18.75 -1.63 -5.46
CA LYS A 169 -18.62 -0.57 -6.47
C LYS A 169 -18.72 0.82 -5.85
N ASP A 170 -19.65 1.05 -4.93
CA ASP A 170 -19.77 2.32 -4.22
C ASP A 170 -18.52 2.64 -3.37
N ILE A 171 -17.94 1.64 -2.70
CA ILE A 171 -16.68 1.80 -1.95
C ILE A 171 -15.55 2.18 -2.90
N MET A 172 -15.44 1.52 -4.06
CA MET A 172 -14.45 1.88 -5.08
C MET A 172 -14.59 3.33 -5.54
N PHE A 173 -15.82 3.84 -5.72
CA PHE A 173 -16.04 5.23 -6.08
C PHE A 173 -15.62 6.22 -4.98
N GLU A 174 -15.82 5.89 -3.70
CA GLU A 174 -15.28 6.72 -2.60
C GLU A 174 -13.75 6.77 -2.66
N VAL A 175 -13.08 5.63 -2.88
CA VAL A 175 -11.61 5.58 -3.02
C VAL A 175 -11.15 6.39 -4.23
N LEU A 176 -11.83 6.28 -5.38
CA LEU A 176 -11.52 7.06 -6.58
C LEU A 176 -11.69 8.57 -6.37
N ALA A 177 -12.75 8.98 -5.68
CA ALA A 177 -12.97 10.39 -5.35
C ALA A 177 -11.83 10.94 -4.48
N VAL A 178 -11.38 10.18 -3.49
CA VAL A 178 -10.24 10.55 -2.65
C VAL A 178 -8.93 10.59 -3.45
N ALA A 179 -8.69 9.59 -4.32
CA ALA A 179 -7.50 9.51 -5.14
C ALA A 179 -7.37 10.74 -6.06
N ARG A 180 -8.44 11.08 -6.77
CA ARG A 180 -8.50 12.23 -7.70
C ARG A 180 -8.32 13.57 -6.98
N ALA A 181 -8.81 13.70 -5.74
CA ALA A 181 -8.59 14.89 -4.94
C ALA A 181 -7.17 14.98 -4.33
N SER A 182 -6.49 13.83 -4.21
CA SER A 182 -5.17 13.72 -3.57
C SER A 182 -4.03 13.88 -4.56
N LEU A 183 -4.18 13.38 -5.78
CA LEU A 183 -3.16 13.42 -6.83
C LEU A 183 -3.15 14.78 -7.56
N PRO A 184 -1.96 15.26 -7.99
CA PRO A 184 -1.87 16.33 -8.96
C PRO A 184 -2.59 15.95 -10.27
N PRO A 185 -3.27 16.89 -10.95
CA PRO A 185 -3.87 16.59 -12.25
C PRO A 185 -2.83 16.14 -13.27
N SER A 186 -3.04 14.98 -13.89
CA SER A 186 -2.20 14.45 -14.96
C SER A 186 -3.02 13.53 -15.88
N LYS A 187 -2.64 13.46 -17.16
CA LYS A 187 -3.30 12.56 -18.12
C LYS A 187 -3.21 11.10 -17.70
N GLU A 188 -2.07 10.72 -17.13
CA GLU A 188 -1.84 9.36 -16.63
C GLU A 188 -2.80 9.04 -15.47
N ALA A 189 -2.99 9.95 -14.52
CA ALA A 189 -3.92 9.75 -13.42
C ALA A 189 -5.37 9.67 -13.92
N GLU A 190 -5.76 10.52 -14.87
CA GLU A 190 -7.08 10.50 -15.49
C GLU A 190 -7.34 9.19 -16.25
N GLU A 191 -6.34 8.66 -16.94
CA GLU A 191 -6.44 7.40 -17.67
C GLU A 191 -6.51 6.19 -16.73
N VAL A 192 -5.62 6.12 -15.73
CA VAL A 192 -5.51 4.97 -14.83
C VAL A 192 -6.63 4.93 -13.78
N LEU A 193 -7.14 6.08 -13.35
CA LEU A 193 -8.14 6.22 -12.29
C LEU A 193 -9.47 6.80 -12.82
N ASN A 194 -9.86 6.42 -14.03
CA ASN A 194 -11.11 6.78 -14.68
C ASN A 194 -12.34 6.10 -14.03
N ASP A 195 -13.58 6.43 -14.44
CA ASP A 195 -14.79 5.84 -13.82
C ASP A 195 -15.04 4.37 -14.20
N LYS A 196 -14.50 3.90 -15.33
CA LYS A 196 -14.64 2.52 -15.80
C LYS A 196 -13.73 1.56 -15.04
N VAL A 197 -12.67 2.07 -14.42
CA VAL A 197 -11.67 1.24 -13.73
C VAL A 197 -12.28 0.36 -12.63
N ALA A 198 -13.35 0.82 -11.97
CA ALA A 198 -14.05 0.03 -10.96
C ALA A 198 -14.73 -1.20 -11.60
N ASP A 199 -15.40 -1.00 -12.73
CA ASP A 199 -16.04 -2.09 -13.48
C ASP A 199 -14.99 -3.03 -14.06
N GLU A 200 -13.91 -2.51 -14.64
CA GLU A 200 -12.80 -3.32 -15.18
C GLU A 200 -12.18 -4.24 -14.11
N ILE A 201 -11.99 -3.74 -12.88
CA ILE A 201 -11.50 -4.57 -11.78
C ILE A 201 -12.52 -5.66 -11.44
N ILE A 202 -13.78 -5.29 -11.23
CA ILE A 202 -14.83 -6.24 -10.83
C ILE A 202 -15.03 -7.33 -11.90
N GLU A 203 -14.97 -6.97 -13.18
CA GLU A 203 -15.11 -7.89 -14.32
C GLU A 203 -13.89 -8.80 -14.51
N HIS A 204 -12.70 -8.36 -14.08
CA HIS A 204 -11.50 -9.19 -14.10
C HIS A 204 -11.52 -10.29 -13.02
N GLU A 205 -12.31 -10.10 -11.96
CA GLU A 205 -12.43 -11.07 -10.88
C GLU A 205 -13.37 -12.23 -11.22
N ASN A 206 -13.02 -13.42 -10.74
CA ASN A 206 -13.84 -14.62 -10.93
C ASN A 206 -14.86 -14.76 -9.79
N ALA A 207 -16.16 -14.76 -10.10
CA ALA A 207 -17.24 -14.98 -9.12
C ALA A 207 -17.23 -16.38 -8.48
N GLN A 208 -16.51 -17.35 -9.07
CA GLN A 208 -16.25 -18.67 -8.48
C GLN A 208 -14.93 -18.71 -7.67
N SER A 209 -14.22 -17.59 -7.58
CA SER A 209 -12.94 -17.51 -6.86
C SER A 209 -13.14 -17.74 -5.38
N VAL A 210 -12.39 -18.71 -4.84
CA VAL A 210 -12.24 -18.95 -3.39
C VAL A 210 -11.12 -18.11 -2.78
N PHE A 211 -10.58 -17.14 -3.53
CA PHE A 211 -9.47 -16.31 -3.08
C PHE A 211 -9.85 -15.50 -1.83
N ARG A 212 -9.02 -15.62 -0.80
CA ARG A 212 -9.13 -14.87 0.46
C ARG A 212 -8.06 -13.78 0.46
N PRO A 213 -8.44 -12.49 0.49
CA PRO A 213 -7.47 -11.39 0.54
C PRO A 213 -6.60 -11.45 1.80
N SER A 214 -5.39 -10.88 1.75
CA SER A 214 -4.41 -10.96 2.86
C SER A 214 -4.98 -10.51 4.21
N MET A 215 -5.74 -9.42 4.24
CA MET A 215 -6.35 -8.90 5.47
C MET A 215 -7.32 -9.90 6.10
N LEU A 216 -8.11 -10.62 5.28
CA LEU A 216 -8.99 -11.69 5.76
C LEU A 216 -8.19 -12.88 6.26
N VAL A 217 -7.10 -13.23 5.57
CA VAL A 217 -6.19 -14.30 6.01
C VAL A 217 -5.55 -13.95 7.36
N ASP A 218 -5.18 -12.70 7.61
CA ASP A 218 -4.68 -12.27 8.91
C ASP A 218 -5.75 -12.37 10.01
N LEU A 219 -6.96 -11.92 9.72
CA LEU A 219 -8.10 -12.06 10.64
C LEU A 219 -8.37 -13.53 10.99
N ASP A 220 -8.36 -14.42 10.01
CA ASP A 220 -8.60 -15.86 10.20
C ASP A 220 -7.53 -16.51 11.07
N HIS A 221 -6.28 -16.05 10.97
CA HIS A 221 -5.17 -16.54 11.79
C HIS A 221 -5.02 -15.79 13.13
N GLY A 222 -5.92 -14.87 13.45
CA GLY A 222 -5.86 -14.09 14.69
C GLY A 222 -4.65 -13.14 14.75
N ARG A 223 -4.17 -12.66 13.60
CA ARG A 223 -3.05 -11.70 13.52
C ARG A 223 -3.55 -10.27 13.33
N PRO A 224 -2.83 -9.26 13.86
CA PRO A 224 -3.08 -7.86 13.51
C PRO A 224 -3.06 -7.65 11.99
N MET A 225 -3.94 -6.77 11.51
CA MET A 225 -4.21 -6.49 10.11
C MET A 225 -3.67 -5.12 9.67
N GLU A 226 -3.57 -4.87 8.36
CA GLU A 226 -3.12 -3.58 7.79
C GLU A 226 -4.26 -2.53 7.69
N VAL A 227 -5.12 -2.41 8.70
CA VAL A 227 -6.30 -1.51 8.68
C VAL A 227 -5.88 -0.05 8.53
N GLU A 228 -4.93 0.42 9.35
CA GLU A 228 -4.45 1.80 9.33
C GLU A 228 -3.73 2.18 8.04
N ALA A 229 -2.98 1.26 7.47
CA ALA A 229 -2.23 1.52 6.24
C ALA A 229 -3.16 1.56 5.01
N ILE A 230 -4.12 0.63 4.91
CA ILE A 230 -5.01 0.50 3.76
C ILE A 230 -6.16 1.50 3.83
N VAL A 231 -7.11 1.31 4.75
CA VAL A 231 -8.32 2.16 4.80
C VAL A 231 -8.08 3.42 5.63
N GLY A 232 -7.33 3.33 6.73
CA GLY A 232 -6.96 4.51 7.52
C GLY A 232 -6.18 5.54 6.71
N GLY A 233 -5.25 5.09 5.86
CA GLY A 233 -4.47 5.93 4.96
C GLY A 233 -5.34 6.70 3.97
N VAL A 234 -6.30 6.00 3.33
CA VAL A 234 -7.29 6.63 2.43
C VAL A 234 -8.11 7.68 3.18
N LEU A 235 -8.63 7.34 4.37
CA LEU A 235 -9.44 8.25 5.18
C LEU A 235 -8.68 9.51 5.60
N ARG A 236 -7.39 9.39 5.98
CA ARG A 236 -6.55 10.55 6.30
C ARG A 236 -6.45 11.51 5.11
N LYS A 237 -6.19 10.99 3.90
CA LYS A 237 -6.15 11.82 2.67
C LYS A 237 -7.54 12.41 2.35
N ALA A 238 -8.62 11.64 2.55
CA ALA A 238 -10.00 12.10 2.37
C ALA A 238 -10.33 13.30 3.26
N ARG A 239 -9.99 13.23 4.55
CA ARG A 239 -10.20 14.33 5.51
C ARG A 239 -9.38 15.55 5.16
N ALA A 240 -8.11 15.38 4.76
CA ALA A 240 -7.27 16.50 4.32
C ALA A 240 -7.83 17.22 3.07
N LYS A 241 -8.65 16.53 2.26
CA LYS A 241 -9.26 17.06 1.03
C LYS A 241 -10.75 17.34 1.16
N ASN A 242 -11.35 17.17 2.34
CA ASN A 242 -12.78 17.31 2.60
C ASN A 242 -13.67 16.44 1.68
N VAL A 243 -13.20 15.24 1.33
CA VAL A 243 -13.97 14.27 0.52
C VAL A 243 -14.82 13.38 1.44
N PRO A 244 -16.16 13.30 1.23
CA PRO A 244 -17.01 12.38 1.98
C PRO A 244 -16.72 10.92 1.66
N THR A 245 -16.68 10.08 2.69
CA THR A 245 -16.35 8.65 2.58
C THR A 245 -17.23 7.78 3.49
N PRO A 246 -18.57 7.93 3.49
CA PRO A 246 -19.43 7.29 4.49
C PRO A 246 -19.34 5.76 4.53
N LYS A 247 -19.09 5.09 3.40
CA LYS A 247 -18.96 3.63 3.37
C LYS A 247 -17.61 3.18 3.90
N LEU A 248 -16.53 3.85 3.49
CA LEU A 248 -15.20 3.60 4.05
C LEU A 248 -15.17 3.91 5.55
N ASP A 249 -15.89 4.93 6.02
CA ASP A 249 -16.01 5.27 7.44
C ASP A 249 -16.64 4.13 8.24
N LEU A 250 -17.71 3.52 7.71
CA LEU A 250 -18.37 2.38 8.33
C LEU A 250 -17.46 1.13 8.33
N ILE A 251 -16.81 0.85 7.20
CA ILE A 251 -15.86 -0.26 7.09
C ILE A 251 -14.72 -0.10 8.08
N TYR A 252 -14.13 1.09 8.14
CA TYR A 252 -13.05 1.42 9.05
C TYR A 252 -13.50 1.23 10.50
N ALA A 253 -14.66 1.77 10.90
CA ALA A 253 -15.18 1.58 12.25
C ALA A 253 -15.34 0.09 12.63
N GLY A 254 -15.87 -0.73 11.71
CA GLY A 254 -16.01 -2.17 11.92
C GLY A 254 -14.65 -2.88 12.05
N LEU A 255 -13.72 -2.60 11.14
CA LEU A 255 -12.40 -3.22 11.12
C LEU A 255 -11.53 -2.77 12.30
N SER A 256 -11.59 -1.50 12.72
CA SER A 256 -10.83 -0.99 13.88
C SER A 256 -11.22 -1.70 15.18
N VAL A 257 -12.49 -2.07 15.36
CA VAL A 257 -12.91 -2.88 16.52
C VAL A 257 -12.29 -4.28 16.48
N MET A 258 -12.25 -4.91 15.31
CA MET A 258 -11.59 -6.22 15.15
C MET A 258 -10.09 -6.13 15.39
N GLN A 259 -9.45 -5.12 14.78
CA GLN A 259 -8.03 -4.83 14.91
C GLN A 259 -7.62 -4.61 16.37
N SER A 260 -8.36 -3.77 17.11
CA SER A 260 -8.08 -3.50 18.52
C SER A 260 -8.10 -4.76 19.37
N LYS A 261 -9.03 -5.69 19.12
CA LYS A 261 -9.06 -6.98 19.83
C LYS A 261 -7.83 -7.83 19.53
N LEU A 262 -7.41 -7.86 18.26
CA LEU A 262 -6.25 -8.65 17.82
C LEU A 262 -4.95 -8.10 18.42
N ILE A 263 -4.75 -6.78 18.38
CA ILE A 263 -3.57 -6.12 18.97
C ILE A 263 -3.51 -6.38 20.49
N ASN A 264 -4.63 -6.24 21.20
CA ASN A 264 -4.67 -6.43 22.65
C ASN A 264 -4.55 -7.90 23.10
N SER A 265 -4.67 -8.84 22.17
CA SER A 265 -4.55 -10.29 22.44
C SER A 265 -3.21 -10.88 22.01
N ALA A 266 -2.36 -10.10 21.34
CA ALA A 266 -1.03 -10.47 20.86
C ALA A 266 0.05 -10.22 21.91
#